data_AF-Q1K351-F1
#
_entry.id   AF-Q1K351-F1
#
_cell.length_a   1.000
_cell.length_b   1.000
_cell.length_c   1.000
_cell.angle_alpha   90.00
_cell.angle_beta   90.00
_cell.angle_gamma   90.00
#
_symmetry.space_group_name_H-M   'P 1'
#
loop_
_entity.id
_entity.type
_entity.pdbx_description
1 polymer ?
#
loop_
_entity_poly.entity_id
_entity_poly.type
_entity_poly.pdbx_seq_one_letter_code
_entity_poly.pdbx_strand_id
1 'polypeptide(L)'
;MENFPPVNTVRAGKMKLYKYKSLANLWHTLDVIVNQRLYCAHWSELNDPLEGRYEIYLGEKSAKLESIMTSRIESAKNTYRVSSLSADPTNFLMWSHYADGHKGVVIEVEVPEDHEDLIQVAYTPFLSVFTDKVQTKEDMRHLFNGKGEEWSYEQEYRLVTEEKFFQLPVAVERLLLGPLVSKEQESILRRIIPEKLEIVRMELDRVQGTLKVNSPNKAIQPTPAPLRFAESADS
;
A
#
# COMPACT_ATOMS: atom_id res chain seq x y z
N MET A 1 9.96 28.70 38.51
CA MET A 1 9.07 28.18 37.44
C MET A 1 9.87 28.28 36.16
N GLU A 2 10.48 27.18 35.74
CA GLU A 2 11.23 27.12 34.49
C GLU A 2 10.25 27.07 33.32
N ASN A 3 10.29 28.09 32.49
CA ASN A 3 9.57 28.12 31.22
C ASN A 3 10.30 27.20 30.24
N PHE A 4 9.80 25.98 30.09
CA PHE A 4 10.17 25.15 28.95
C PHE A 4 9.62 25.82 27.68
N PRO A 5 10.44 25.94 26.61
CA PRO A 5 9.94 26.42 25.33
C PRO A 5 8.86 25.45 24.82
N PRO A 6 7.87 25.94 24.06
CA PRO A 6 6.90 25.05 23.44
C PRO A 6 7.64 24.04 22.58
N VAL A 7 7.38 22.76 22.81
CA VAL A 7 7.82 21.66 21.94
C VAL A 7 7.35 22.01 20.54
N ASN A 8 8.30 22.32 19.64
CA ASN A 8 8.02 22.46 18.23
C ASN A 8 7.41 21.15 17.76
N THR A 9 6.08 21.11 17.62
CA THR A 9 5.40 20.04 16.91
C THR A 9 5.87 20.17 15.47
N VAL A 10 6.90 19.41 15.11
CA VAL A 10 7.24 19.15 13.71
C VAL A 10 5.93 18.71 13.08
N ARG A 11 5.41 19.48 12.11
CA ARG A 11 4.27 19.04 11.32
C ARG A 11 4.72 17.74 10.67
N ALA A 12 4.17 16.61 11.12
CA ALA A 12 4.39 15.32 10.49
C ALA A 12 4.21 15.47 8.98
N GLY A 13 5.20 15.02 8.20
CA GLY A 13 5.09 14.96 6.75
C GLY A 13 3.87 14.12 6.38
N LYS A 14 3.18 14.48 5.30
CA LYS A 14 2.11 13.65 4.75
C LYS A 14 2.59 13.04 3.45
N MET A 15 2.37 11.74 3.32
CA MET A 15 2.66 10.99 2.12
C MET A 15 1.41 10.81 1.28
N LYS A 16 1.56 10.94 -0.05
CA LYS A 16 0.55 10.55 -1.02
C LYS A 16 0.73 9.10 -1.40
N LEU A 17 -0.33 8.33 -1.24
CA LEU A 17 -0.39 6.91 -1.55
C LEU A 17 -1.59 6.62 -2.44
N TYR A 18 -1.52 5.52 -3.17
CA TYR A 18 -2.42 5.24 -4.28
C TYR A 18 -3.06 3.86 -4.14
N LYS A 19 -4.40 3.84 -4.07
CA LYS A 19 -5.19 2.60 -4.04
C LYS A 19 -5.75 2.30 -5.41
N TYR A 20 -5.21 1.27 -6.05
CA TYR A 20 -5.69 0.75 -7.32
C TYR A 20 -6.99 -0.04 -7.14
N LYS A 21 -7.99 0.21 -7.99
CA LYS A 21 -9.30 -0.47 -7.95
C LYS A 21 -9.85 -0.72 -9.35
N SER A 22 -10.44 -1.90 -9.51
CA SER A 22 -11.32 -2.20 -10.64
C SER A 22 -12.67 -1.48 -10.49
N LEU A 23 -13.23 -0.99 -11.60
CA LEU A 23 -14.60 -0.48 -11.65
C LEU A 23 -15.66 -1.58 -11.78
N ALA A 24 -15.26 -2.85 -11.99
CA ALA A 24 -16.19 -3.98 -12.03
C ALA A 24 -16.97 -4.13 -10.72
N ASN A 25 -16.35 -3.73 -9.59
CA ASN A 25 -17.02 -3.61 -8.31
C ASN A 25 -16.93 -2.16 -7.80
N LEU A 26 -17.80 -1.31 -8.34
CA LEU A 26 -17.88 0.11 -8.02
C LEU A 26 -18.09 0.39 -6.51
N TRP A 27 -18.75 -0.52 -5.78
CA TRP A 27 -19.02 -0.34 -4.35
C TRP A 27 -17.75 -0.18 -3.52
N HIS A 28 -16.67 -0.88 -3.87
CA HIS A 28 -15.39 -0.71 -3.16
C HIS A 28 -14.80 0.67 -3.38
N THR A 29 -14.91 1.23 -4.57
CA THR A 29 -14.43 2.59 -4.87
C THR A 29 -15.27 3.63 -4.15
N LEU A 30 -16.60 3.47 -4.17
CA LEU A 30 -17.52 4.38 -3.49
C LEU A 30 -17.38 4.31 -1.97
N ASP A 31 -17.12 3.14 -1.37
CA ASP A 31 -16.90 3.03 0.07
C ASP A 31 -15.72 3.90 0.52
N VAL A 32 -14.62 3.88 -0.24
CA VAL A 32 -13.46 4.72 0.06
C VAL A 32 -13.79 6.21 -0.09
N ILE A 33 -14.46 6.60 -1.18
CA ILE A 33 -14.77 8.01 -1.47
C ILE A 33 -15.84 8.59 -0.54
N VAL A 34 -16.88 7.82 -0.22
CA VAL A 34 -18.03 8.31 0.56
C VAL A 34 -17.76 8.19 2.05
N ASN A 35 -17.30 7.01 2.49
CA ASN A 35 -17.06 6.74 3.91
C ASN A 35 -15.64 7.13 4.37
N GLN A 36 -14.77 7.55 3.44
CA GLN A 36 -13.42 8.02 3.75
C GLN A 36 -12.62 6.96 4.51
N ARG A 37 -12.73 5.69 4.11
CA ARG A 37 -12.12 4.57 4.81
C ARG A 37 -11.54 3.54 3.84
N LEU A 38 -10.51 2.83 4.27
CA LEU A 38 -9.90 1.73 3.53
C LEU A 38 -10.31 0.39 4.15
N TYR A 39 -10.67 -0.58 3.31
CA TYR A 39 -10.88 -1.95 3.76
C TYR A 39 -9.52 -2.62 4.02
N CYS A 40 -9.37 -3.18 5.22
CA CYS A 40 -8.20 -3.95 5.62
C CYS A 40 -8.54 -5.45 5.50
N ALA A 41 -7.91 -6.09 4.52
CA ALA A 41 -8.10 -7.49 4.19
C ALA A 41 -7.45 -8.39 5.24
N HIS A 42 -8.06 -9.56 5.48
CA HIS A 42 -7.37 -10.61 6.20
C HIS A 42 -6.23 -11.17 5.33
N TRP A 43 -5.15 -11.66 5.94
CA TRP A 43 -3.97 -12.12 5.21
C TRP A 43 -4.29 -13.20 4.16
N SER A 44 -5.30 -14.03 4.40
CA SER A 44 -5.73 -15.09 3.48
C SER A 44 -6.48 -14.57 2.24
N GLU A 45 -6.85 -13.29 2.22
CA GLU A 45 -7.52 -12.64 1.09
C GLU A 45 -6.55 -11.87 0.18
N LEU A 46 -5.26 -11.83 0.55
CA LEU A 46 -4.24 -11.15 -0.23
C LEU A 46 -3.90 -11.94 -1.50
N ASN A 47 -3.46 -11.24 -2.53
CA ASN A 47 -3.32 -11.81 -3.87
C ASN A 47 -2.01 -12.57 -4.08
N ASP A 48 -1.01 -12.36 -3.23
CA ASP A 48 0.23 -13.14 -3.25
C ASP A 48 0.10 -14.35 -2.31
N PRO A 49 0.10 -15.59 -2.84
CA PRO A 49 0.00 -16.80 -2.01
C PRO A 49 1.23 -17.04 -1.13
N LEU A 50 2.33 -16.31 -1.36
CA LEU A 50 3.55 -16.36 -0.56
C LEU A 50 3.54 -15.32 0.57
N GLU A 51 2.51 -14.49 0.62
CA GLU A 51 2.39 -13.41 1.60
C GLU A 51 2.13 -13.97 3.01
N GLY A 52 2.92 -13.49 3.99
CA GLY A 52 2.87 -13.99 5.37
C GLY A 52 3.50 -15.38 5.56
N ARG A 53 4.40 -15.79 4.66
CA ARG A 53 5.36 -16.89 4.92
C ARG A 53 6.40 -16.46 5.95
N TYR A 54 6.78 -17.40 6.80
CA TYR A 54 7.75 -17.19 7.87
C TYR A 54 8.61 -18.42 8.02
N GLU A 55 9.83 -18.21 8.50
CA GLU A 55 10.73 -19.27 8.94
C GLU A 55 11.02 -19.09 10.42
N ILE A 56 10.91 -20.19 11.17
CA ILE A 56 11.24 -20.23 12.59
C ILE A 56 12.65 -20.82 12.69
N TYR A 57 13.62 -19.99 13.05
CA TYR A 57 14.98 -20.44 13.34
C TYR A 57 15.19 -20.50 14.85
N LEU A 58 14.91 -21.68 15.39
CA LEU A 58 15.28 -22.05 16.76
C LEU A 58 16.46 -23.00 16.61
N GLY A 59 17.58 -22.75 17.31
CA GLY A 59 18.75 -23.66 17.29
C GLY A 59 18.41 -25.05 17.86
N GLU A 60 19.30 -25.65 18.66
CA GLU A 60 19.07 -26.99 19.27
C GLU A 60 17.98 -27.03 20.38
N LYS A 61 16.93 -26.20 20.32
CA LYS A 61 15.89 -26.08 21.36
C LYS A 61 14.58 -26.79 20.98
N SER A 62 13.92 -27.31 22.01
CA SER A 62 12.80 -28.27 21.99
C SER A 62 11.58 -27.87 21.13
N ALA A 63 10.94 -28.85 20.49
CA ALA A 63 9.67 -28.74 19.73
C ALA A 63 8.54 -27.96 20.43
N LYS A 64 8.56 -27.88 21.77
CA LYS A 64 7.64 -27.07 22.56
C LYS A 64 7.76 -25.55 22.29
N LEU A 65 8.98 -25.05 22.11
CA LEU A 65 9.22 -23.62 21.84
C LEU A 65 8.76 -23.26 20.42
N GLU A 66 9.05 -24.13 19.46
CA GLU A 66 8.55 -24.02 18.09
C GLU A 66 7.03 -23.96 18.05
N SER A 67 6.35 -24.89 18.73
CA SER A 67 4.88 -24.88 18.84
C SER A 67 4.33 -23.57 19.43
N ILE A 68 4.94 -23.03 20.49
CA ILE A 68 4.52 -21.75 21.08
C ILE A 68 4.67 -20.60 20.09
N MET A 69 5.77 -20.57 19.33
CA MET A 69 6.00 -19.53 18.33
C MET A 69 5.03 -19.62 17.18
N THR A 70 4.81 -20.81 16.63
CA THR A 70 3.82 -21.06 15.58
C THR A 70 2.44 -20.55 16.01
N SER A 71 2.00 -20.90 17.22
CA SER A 71 0.70 -20.42 17.73
C SER A 71 0.64 -18.90 17.89
N ARG A 72 1.75 -18.24 18.25
CA ARG A 72 1.81 -16.77 18.32
C ARG A 72 1.73 -16.14 16.94
N ILE A 73 2.46 -16.68 15.97
CA ILE A 73 2.45 -16.22 14.57
C ILE A 73 1.06 -16.39 13.97
N GLU A 74 0.44 -17.55 14.13
CA GLU A 74 -0.93 -17.79 13.69
C GLU A 74 -1.93 -16.84 14.36
N SER A 75 -1.79 -16.61 15.66
CA SER A 75 -2.63 -15.64 16.39
C SER A 75 -2.48 -14.23 15.81
N ALA A 76 -1.25 -13.78 15.56
CA ALA A 76 -1.00 -12.48 14.95
C ALA A 76 -1.55 -12.38 13.52
N LYS A 77 -1.36 -13.43 12.69
CA LYS A 77 -1.92 -13.50 11.34
C LYS A 77 -3.43 -13.32 11.35
N ASN A 78 -4.12 -13.97 12.29
CA ASN A 78 -5.57 -13.90 12.40
C ASN A 78 -6.07 -12.62 13.09
N THR A 79 -5.20 -11.90 13.80
CA THR A 79 -5.55 -10.65 14.49
C THR A 79 -5.42 -9.45 13.57
N TYR A 80 -4.31 -9.34 12.85
CA TYR A 80 -4.02 -8.19 12.00
C TYR A 80 -4.63 -8.31 10.60
N ARG A 81 -4.91 -7.15 10.03
CA ARG A 81 -5.48 -6.95 8.72
C ARG A 81 -4.66 -5.91 7.97
N VAL A 82 -4.67 -5.99 6.65
CA VAL A 82 -3.76 -5.23 5.78
C VAL A 82 -4.53 -4.48 4.71
N SER A 83 -4.25 -3.20 4.53
CA SER A 83 -4.59 -2.47 3.30
C SER A 83 -3.32 -2.04 2.57
N SER A 84 -3.09 -2.65 1.41
CA SER A 84 -1.99 -2.32 0.50
C SER A 84 -2.26 -1.04 -0.30
N LEU A 85 -1.25 -0.20 -0.41
CA LEU A 85 -1.21 1.06 -1.15
C LEU A 85 0.10 1.13 -1.93
N SER A 86 0.16 1.90 -3.00
CA SER A 86 1.40 2.13 -3.76
C SER A 86 1.87 3.57 -3.61
N ALA A 87 3.18 3.82 -3.68
CA ALA A 87 3.73 5.18 -3.80
C ALA A 87 3.75 5.71 -5.25
N ASP A 88 3.45 4.89 -6.25
CA ASP A 88 3.49 5.26 -7.67
C ASP A 88 2.11 5.12 -8.32
N PRO A 89 1.46 6.20 -8.78
CA PRO A 89 0.18 6.14 -9.47
C PRO A 89 0.32 5.82 -10.95
N THR A 90 1.54 5.78 -11.49
CA THR A 90 1.85 5.66 -12.92
C THR A 90 2.36 4.30 -13.31
N ASN A 91 2.63 3.41 -12.33
CA ASN A 91 3.20 2.10 -12.60
C ASN A 91 2.31 1.28 -13.54
N PHE A 92 2.83 0.98 -14.73
CA PHE A 92 2.06 0.34 -15.79
C PHE A 92 1.53 -1.06 -15.41
N LEU A 93 2.37 -1.86 -14.72
CA LEU A 93 2.00 -3.21 -14.28
C LEU A 93 0.92 -3.16 -13.19
N MET A 94 1.00 -2.20 -12.26
CA MET A 94 -0.04 -1.99 -11.24
C MET A 94 -1.40 -1.71 -11.87
N TRP A 95 -1.45 -0.89 -12.94
CA TRP A 95 -2.68 -0.64 -13.68
C TRP A 95 -3.21 -1.88 -14.39
N SER A 96 -2.31 -2.71 -14.92
CA SER A 96 -2.66 -3.99 -15.55
C SER A 96 -3.27 -4.97 -14.54
N HIS A 97 -2.64 -5.15 -13.38
CA HIS A 97 -3.04 -6.15 -12.38
C HIS A 97 -4.21 -5.70 -11.50
N TYR A 98 -4.18 -4.47 -11.00
CA TYR A 98 -5.09 -4.04 -9.91
C TYR A 98 -6.16 -3.03 -10.35
N ALA A 99 -6.01 -2.44 -11.53
CA ALA A 99 -7.00 -1.53 -12.12
C ALA A 99 -7.61 -2.08 -13.40
N ASP A 100 -7.94 -3.37 -13.41
CA ASP A 100 -8.70 -4.07 -14.47
C ASP A 100 -8.13 -3.80 -15.87
N GLY A 101 -6.83 -4.04 -16.07
CA GLY A 101 -6.22 -3.82 -17.38
C GLY A 101 -6.36 -2.39 -17.88
N HIS A 102 -6.08 -1.40 -17.03
CA HIS A 102 -6.21 0.04 -17.35
C HIS A 102 -7.65 0.57 -17.56
N LYS A 103 -8.68 -0.24 -17.24
CA LYS A 103 -10.11 0.15 -17.25
C LYS A 103 -10.66 0.54 -15.88
N GLY A 104 -9.82 0.49 -14.84
CA GLY A 104 -10.14 0.83 -13.47
C GLY A 104 -9.79 2.27 -13.10
N VAL A 105 -9.56 2.48 -11.81
CA VAL A 105 -9.24 3.77 -11.21
C VAL A 105 -8.14 3.64 -10.17
N VAL A 106 -7.53 4.77 -9.82
CA VAL A 106 -6.62 4.92 -8.69
C VAL A 106 -7.15 6.03 -7.79
N ILE A 107 -7.26 5.74 -6.50
CA ILE A 107 -7.68 6.70 -5.48
C ILE A 107 -6.42 7.23 -4.80
N GLU A 108 -6.22 8.55 -4.84
CA GLU A 108 -5.14 9.23 -4.11
C GLU A 108 -5.58 9.46 -2.66
N VAL A 109 -4.79 8.97 -1.72
CA VAL A 109 -5.01 9.14 -0.27
C VAL A 109 -3.79 9.80 0.35
N GLU A 110 -4.01 10.57 1.40
CA GLU A 110 -2.93 11.15 2.22
C GLU A 110 -2.90 10.50 3.60
N VAL A 111 -1.73 10.02 3.99
CA VAL A 111 -1.49 9.41 5.31
C VAL A 111 -0.28 10.10 5.95
N PRO A 112 -0.32 10.45 7.26
CA PRO A 112 0.86 10.92 7.97
C PRO A 112 2.01 9.91 7.85
N GLU A 113 3.22 10.38 7.55
CA GLU A 113 4.40 9.53 7.39
C GLU A 113 4.79 8.79 8.67
N ASP A 114 4.45 9.38 9.82
CA ASP A 114 4.69 8.85 11.16
C ASP A 114 3.49 8.08 11.74
N HIS A 115 2.49 7.77 10.91
CA HIS A 115 1.32 7.03 11.36
C HIS A 115 1.72 5.62 11.84
N GLU A 116 1.36 5.24 13.07
CA GLU A 116 1.75 3.96 13.69
C GLU A 116 1.32 2.74 12.86
N ASP A 117 0.17 2.83 12.19
CA ASP A 117 -0.33 1.76 11.33
C ASP A 117 0.36 1.63 9.97
N LEU A 118 1.14 2.63 9.55
CA LEU A 118 1.76 2.68 8.22
C LEU A 118 3.14 2.03 8.23
N ILE A 119 3.35 1.06 7.35
CA ILE A 119 4.65 0.43 7.12
C ILE A 119 4.99 0.44 5.63
N GLN A 120 6.27 0.64 5.31
CA GLN A 120 6.79 0.44 3.96
C GLN A 120 7.19 -1.02 3.79
N VAL A 121 6.78 -1.65 2.70
CA VAL A 121 7.11 -3.05 2.40
C VAL A 121 8.59 -3.19 2.06
N ALA A 122 9.24 -4.15 2.70
CA ALA A 122 10.59 -4.59 2.40
C ALA A 122 10.57 -5.73 1.38
N TYR A 123 11.18 -5.48 0.22
CA TYR A 123 11.37 -6.49 -0.81
C TYR A 123 12.65 -7.27 -0.55
N THR A 124 12.51 -8.55 -0.22
CA THR A 124 13.63 -9.40 0.14
C THR A 124 13.35 -10.84 -0.30
N PRO A 125 14.39 -11.60 -0.72
CA PRO A 125 14.22 -13.01 -1.02
C PRO A 125 14.05 -13.87 0.25
N PHE A 126 14.26 -13.30 1.45
CA PHE A 126 14.27 -14.03 2.71
C PHE A 126 12.94 -13.91 3.45
N LEU A 127 12.53 -15.00 4.10
CA LEU A 127 11.32 -15.03 4.93
C LEU A 127 11.50 -14.23 6.23
N SER A 128 10.39 -13.85 6.85
CA SER A 128 10.44 -13.27 8.20
C SER A 128 11.05 -14.29 9.16
N VAL A 129 12.23 -13.98 9.71
CA VAL A 129 12.97 -14.86 10.62
C VAL A 129 12.62 -14.51 12.06
N PHE A 130 11.99 -15.44 12.77
CA PHE A 130 11.71 -15.30 14.19
C PHE A 130 12.77 -16.02 15.03
N THR A 131 13.22 -15.35 16.10
CA THR A 131 14.22 -15.86 17.06
C THR A 131 13.59 -16.11 18.44
N ASP A 132 14.33 -16.75 19.36
CA ASP A 132 13.92 -17.12 20.72
C ASP A 132 13.63 -15.95 21.68
N LYS A 133 13.76 -14.70 21.20
CA LYS A 133 13.38 -13.51 21.95
C LYS A 133 11.85 -13.37 22.03
N VAL A 134 11.38 -12.81 23.14
CA VAL A 134 9.96 -12.46 23.30
C VAL A 134 9.63 -11.38 22.28
N GLN A 135 8.84 -11.75 21.27
CA GLN A 135 8.38 -10.84 20.24
C GLN A 135 7.29 -9.92 20.80
N THR A 136 7.45 -8.63 20.57
CA THR A 136 6.46 -7.59 20.89
C THR A 136 5.32 -7.61 19.86
N LYS A 137 4.22 -6.89 20.14
CA LYS A 137 3.15 -6.68 19.14
C LYS A 137 3.69 -6.06 17.84
N GLU A 138 4.70 -5.22 17.96
CA GLU A 138 5.38 -4.54 16.84
C GLU A 138 6.20 -5.53 16.00
N ASP A 139 6.92 -6.45 16.66
CA ASP A 139 7.66 -7.51 15.98
C ASP A 139 6.74 -8.42 15.14
N MET A 140 5.50 -8.65 15.62
CA MET A 140 4.52 -9.44 14.89
C MET A 140 3.93 -8.69 13.68
N ARG A 141 3.95 -7.35 13.66
CA ARG A 141 3.56 -6.56 12.49
C ARG A 141 4.56 -6.70 11.36
N HIS A 142 5.84 -6.97 11.66
CA HIS A 142 6.86 -7.24 10.63
C HIS A 142 6.59 -8.49 9.80
N LEU A 143 5.71 -9.40 10.25
CA LEU A 143 5.25 -10.52 9.43
C LEU A 143 4.60 -10.07 8.11
N PHE A 144 4.04 -8.86 8.09
CA PHE A 144 3.42 -8.25 6.93
C PHE A 144 4.36 -7.25 6.24
N ASN A 145 5.65 -7.24 6.55
CA ASN A 145 6.60 -6.32 5.93
C ASN A 145 7.27 -6.93 4.69
N GLY A 146 7.50 -8.24 4.69
CA GLY A 146 8.20 -8.92 3.59
C GLY A 146 7.33 -9.15 2.35
N LYS A 147 7.91 -8.96 1.17
CA LYS A 147 7.35 -9.40 -0.11
C LYS A 147 8.48 -9.81 -1.07
N GLY A 148 8.19 -10.73 -2.00
CA GLY A 148 9.17 -11.17 -3.01
C GLY A 148 9.64 -10.01 -3.90
N GLU A 149 10.91 -10.05 -4.32
CA GLU A 149 11.53 -9.00 -5.14
C GLU A 149 10.82 -8.80 -6.49
N GLU A 150 10.18 -9.83 -7.02
CA GLU A 150 9.39 -9.78 -8.24
C GLU A 150 8.22 -8.80 -8.14
N TRP A 151 7.76 -8.47 -6.92
CA TRP A 151 6.70 -7.50 -6.64
C TRP A 151 7.23 -6.10 -6.29
N SER A 152 8.54 -5.87 -6.37
CA SER A 152 9.15 -4.57 -6.00
C SER A 152 8.64 -3.37 -6.80
N TYR A 153 8.11 -3.61 -8.01
CA TYR A 153 7.50 -2.57 -8.83
C TYR A 153 6.26 -1.94 -8.19
N GLU A 154 5.62 -2.61 -7.22
CA GLU A 154 4.43 -2.07 -6.56
C GLU A 154 4.73 -0.86 -5.67
N GLN A 155 5.98 -0.72 -5.19
CA GLN A 155 6.38 0.33 -4.23
C GLN A 155 5.37 0.42 -3.07
N GLU A 156 5.14 -0.73 -2.45
CA GLU A 156 3.99 -0.96 -1.57
C GLU A 156 4.20 -0.36 -0.18
N TYR A 157 3.15 0.28 0.32
CA TYR A 157 2.96 0.66 1.71
C TYR A 157 1.72 -0.04 2.23
N ARG A 158 1.76 -0.51 3.48
CA ARG A 158 0.66 -1.22 4.12
C ARG A 158 0.18 -0.47 5.34
N LEU A 159 -1.13 -0.37 5.47
CA LEU A 159 -1.78 -0.10 6.75
C LEU A 159 -2.05 -1.43 7.43
N VAL A 160 -1.37 -1.69 8.55
CA VAL A 160 -1.52 -2.91 9.35
C VAL A 160 -2.20 -2.57 10.65
N THR A 161 -3.43 -3.06 10.83
CA THR A 161 -4.31 -2.74 11.96
C THR A 161 -5.12 -3.96 12.38
N GLU A 162 -5.66 -3.98 13.60
CA GLU A 162 -6.58 -5.05 14.05
C GLU A 162 -7.99 -4.84 13.48
N GLU A 163 -8.29 -3.62 13.00
CA GLU A 163 -9.62 -3.21 12.56
C GLU A 163 -9.92 -3.58 11.09
N LYS A 164 -11.18 -3.88 10.81
CA LYS A 164 -11.65 -4.19 9.44
C LYS A 164 -11.55 -2.98 8.50
N PHE A 165 -11.65 -1.78 9.05
CA PHE A 165 -11.60 -0.55 8.28
C PHE A 165 -10.63 0.43 8.93
N PHE A 166 -9.78 1.03 8.11
CA PHE A 166 -8.93 2.15 8.50
C PHE A 166 -9.60 3.46 8.09
N GLN A 167 -9.86 4.35 9.04
CA GLN A 167 -10.43 5.67 8.74
C GLN A 167 -9.35 6.60 8.21
N LEU A 168 -9.56 7.19 7.04
CA LEU A 168 -8.61 8.13 6.46
C LEU A 168 -8.57 9.42 7.30
N PRO A 169 -7.37 9.87 7.73
CA PRO A 169 -7.22 11.10 8.51
C PRO A 169 -7.38 12.35 7.64
N VAL A 170 -7.24 12.21 6.33
CA VAL A 170 -7.39 13.27 5.34
C VAL A 170 -8.40 12.80 4.29
N ALA A 171 -9.29 13.70 3.88
CA ALA A 171 -10.28 13.36 2.88
C ALA A 171 -9.62 13.06 1.52
N VAL A 172 -10.17 12.09 0.78
CA VAL A 172 -9.77 11.81 -0.60
C VAL A 172 -10.07 13.03 -1.47
N GLU A 173 -9.03 13.55 -2.13
CA GLU A 173 -9.15 14.74 -2.99
C GLU A 173 -9.08 14.40 -4.48
N ARG A 174 -8.56 13.23 -4.87
CA ARG A 174 -8.34 12.88 -6.27
C ARG A 174 -8.64 11.43 -6.62
N LEU A 175 -9.28 11.25 -7.77
CA LEU A 175 -9.53 9.98 -8.44
C LEU A 175 -8.93 10.03 -9.84
N LEU A 176 -7.99 9.13 -10.11
CA LEU A 176 -7.38 8.96 -11.42
C LEU A 176 -8.15 7.88 -12.19
N LEU A 177 -8.66 8.22 -13.36
CA LEU A 177 -9.31 7.28 -14.27
C LEU A 177 -8.27 6.64 -15.19
N GLY A 178 -8.35 5.32 -15.35
CA GLY A 178 -7.52 4.62 -16.32
C GLY A 178 -7.79 5.12 -17.75
N PRO A 179 -6.79 5.04 -18.65
CA PRO A 179 -6.91 5.52 -20.01
C PRO A 179 -8.01 4.80 -20.80
N LEU A 180 -8.35 3.56 -20.43
CA LEU A 180 -9.35 2.72 -21.11
C LEU A 180 -10.73 2.75 -20.45
N VAL A 181 -10.94 3.52 -19.37
CA VAL A 181 -12.28 3.73 -18.78
C VAL A 181 -13.21 4.31 -19.85
N SER A 182 -14.41 3.74 -20.02
CA SER A 182 -15.35 4.21 -21.06
C SER A 182 -15.87 5.62 -20.77
N LYS A 183 -16.30 6.35 -21.81
CA LYS A 183 -16.90 7.68 -21.63
C LYS A 183 -18.21 7.65 -20.86
N GLU A 184 -18.96 6.57 -20.97
CA GLU A 184 -20.19 6.35 -20.21
C GLU A 184 -19.88 6.17 -18.71
N GLN A 185 -18.93 5.31 -18.35
CA GLN A 185 -18.49 5.11 -16.98
C GLN A 185 -17.93 6.42 -16.38
N GLU A 186 -17.09 7.14 -17.13
CA GLU A 186 -16.58 8.46 -16.71
C GLU A 186 -17.73 9.45 -16.44
N SER A 187 -18.72 9.52 -17.33
CA SER A 187 -19.88 10.41 -17.16
C SER A 187 -20.70 10.07 -15.90
N ILE A 188 -20.92 8.78 -15.63
CA ILE A 188 -21.61 8.31 -14.42
C ILE A 188 -20.80 8.68 -13.18
N LEU A 189 -19.49 8.40 -13.17
CA LEU A 189 -18.61 8.73 -12.05
C LEU A 189 -18.64 10.22 -11.72
N ARG A 190 -18.56 11.09 -12.73
CA ARG A 190 -18.64 12.55 -12.57
C ARG A 190 -19.97 13.04 -12.00
N ARG A 191 -21.07 12.27 -12.14
CA ARG A 191 -22.39 12.62 -11.59
C ARG A 191 -22.59 12.16 -10.15
N ILE A 192 -21.97 11.03 -9.77
CA ILE A 192 -22.19 10.43 -8.45
C ILE A 192 -21.12 10.83 -7.43
N ILE A 193 -19.91 11.17 -7.89
CA ILE A 193 -18.80 11.56 -7.02
C ILE A 193 -18.97 13.04 -6.63
N PRO A 194 -18.71 13.41 -5.35
CA PRO A 194 -18.79 14.81 -4.90
C PRO A 194 -17.92 15.75 -5.75
N GLU A 195 -18.44 16.94 -6.08
CA GLU A 195 -17.74 17.94 -6.92
C GLU A 195 -16.37 18.38 -6.37
N LYS A 196 -16.18 18.28 -5.04
CA LYS A 196 -14.90 18.60 -4.39
C LYS A 196 -13.75 17.65 -4.74
N LEU A 197 -14.06 16.46 -5.28
CA LEU A 197 -13.06 15.45 -5.63
C LEU A 197 -12.65 15.63 -7.10
N GLU A 198 -11.36 15.83 -7.33
CA GLU A 198 -10.79 16.00 -8.67
C GLU A 198 -10.77 14.67 -9.42
N ILE A 199 -11.42 14.60 -10.57
CA ILE A 199 -11.40 13.42 -11.45
C ILE A 199 -10.54 13.69 -12.68
N VAL A 200 -9.36 13.05 -12.71
CA VAL A 200 -8.34 13.20 -13.74
C VAL A 200 -8.23 11.91 -14.55
N ARG A 201 -8.13 11.99 -15.88
CA ARG A 201 -7.88 10.82 -16.72
C ARG A 201 -6.38 10.67 -16.98
N MET A 202 -5.85 9.47 -16.80
CA MET A 202 -4.48 9.13 -17.15
C MET A 202 -4.29 9.14 -18.67
N GLU A 203 -3.13 9.63 -19.11
CA GLU A 203 -2.69 9.58 -20.49
C GLU A 203 -1.81 8.35 -20.71
N LEU A 204 -2.07 7.61 -21.79
CA LEU A 204 -1.26 6.47 -22.22
C LEU A 204 -0.31 6.91 -23.34
N ASP A 205 0.99 6.95 -23.02
CA ASP A 205 2.04 7.10 -24.00
C ASP A 205 2.25 5.76 -24.72
N ARG A 206 1.69 5.63 -25.92
CA ARG A 206 1.74 4.38 -26.70
C ARG A 206 3.13 4.08 -27.26
N VAL A 207 4.00 5.07 -27.35
CA VAL A 207 5.36 4.89 -27.89
C VAL A 207 6.26 4.35 -26.80
N GLN A 208 6.19 4.94 -25.60
CA GLN A 208 7.02 4.53 -24.47
C GLN A 208 6.40 3.42 -23.62
N GLY A 209 5.10 3.16 -23.76
CA GLY A 209 4.38 2.21 -22.90
C GLY A 209 4.22 2.71 -21.48
N THR A 210 4.12 4.03 -21.27
CA THR A 210 4.06 4.66 -19.94
C THR A 210 2.74 5.39 -19.71
N LEU A 211 2.40 5.61 -18.44
CA LEU A 211 1.24 6.39 -18.03
C LEU A 211 1.67 7.71 -17.43
N LYS A 212 0.92 8.77 -17.75
CA LYS A 212 1.16 10.12 -17.25
C LYS A 212 -0.12 10.67 -16.63
N VAL A 213 0.00 11.36 -15.51
CA VAL A 213 -1.13 12.08 -14.91
C VAL A 213 -1.37 13.34 -15.74
N ASN A 214 -2.50 13.41 -16.43
CA ASN A 214 -2.89 14.59 -17.19
C ASN A 214 -3.48 15.65 -16.25
N SER A 215 -2.64 16.24 -15.39
CA SER A 215 -3.03 17.37 -14.55
C SER A 215 -2.41 18.66 -15.11
N PRO A 216 -3.13 19.79 -15.09
CA PRO A 216 -2.54 21.10 -15.37
C PRO A 216 -1.40 21.46 -14.39
N ASN A 217 -1.31 20.82 -13.22
CA ASN A 217 -0.22 20.99 -12.26
C ASN A 217 0.85 19.90 -12.41
N LYS A 218 2.03 20.29 -12.93
CA LYS A 218 3.22 19.44 -13.17
C LYS A 218 3.85 18.75 -11.95
N ALA A 219 3.36 18.99 -10.73
CA ALA A 219 3.97 18.52 -9.48
C ALA A 219 3.77 17.02 -9.17
N ILE A 220 3.13 16.25 -10.07
CA ILE A 220 2.68 14.86 -9.82
C ILE A 220 3.59 13.84 -10.51
N GLN A 221 4.73 14.23 -11.08
CA GLN A 221 5.68 13.24 -11.60
C GLN A 221 6.45 12.61 -10.43
N PRO A 222 6.50 11.27 -10.33
CA PRO A 222 7.25 10.61 -9.27
C PRO A 222 8.73 10.98 -9.36
N THR A 223 9.38 11.09 -8.21
CA THR A 223 10.84 11.16 -8.15
C THR A 223 11.37 9.84 -8.72
N PRO A 224 12.23 9.86 -9.76
CA PRO A 224 12.73 8.62 -10.34
C PRO A 224 13.46 7.82 -9.25
N ALA A 225 13.12 6.54 -9.12
CA ALA A 225 13.88 5.62 -8.28
C ALA A 225 15.35 5.65 -8.73
N PRO A 226 16.32 5.64 -7.80
CA PRO A 226 17.72 5.60 -8.19
C PRO A 226 17.97 4.33 -9.01
N LEU A 227 18.45 4.54 -10.24
CA LEU A 227 18.96 3.48 -11.10
C LEU A 227 20.06 2.75 -10.31
N ARG A 228 19.75 1.56 -9.79
CA ARG A 228 20.78 0.63 -9.34
C ARG A 228 21.48 0.11 -10.59
N PHE A 229 22.60 0.74 -10.93
CA PHE A 229 23.55 0.13 -11.84
C PHE A 229 23.99 -1.19 -11.21
N ALA A 230 23.76 -2.29 -11.93
CA ALA A 230 24.41 -3.54 -11.62
C ALA A 230 25.92 -3.31 -11.79
N GLU A 231 26.65 -3.21 -10.68
CA GLU A 231 28.09 -3.36 -10.73
C GLU A 231 28.37 -4.79 -11.17
N SER A 232 28.89 -4.90 -12.39
CA SER A 232 29.54 -6.10 -12.90
C SER A 232 30.65 -6.49 -11.93
N ALA A 233 30.48 -7.63 -11.27
CA ALA A 233 31.56 -8.30 -10.56
C ALA A 233 32.53 -8.89 -11.58
N ASP A 234 33.58 -8.15 -11.90
CA ASP A 234 34.85 -8.67 -12.38
C ASP A 234 35.87 -8.55 -11.24
N SER A 235 36.08 -9.64 -10.49
CA SER A 235 37.38 -10.14 -9.99
C SER A 235 37.20 -11.41 -9.15
#